data_AF-A0A959KV62-F1
#
_entry.id   AF-A0A959KV62-F1
#
_cell.length_a   1.000
_cell.length_b   1.000
_cell.length_c   1.000
_cell.angle_alpha   90.00
_cell.angle_beta   90.00
_cell.angle_gamma   90.00
#
_symmetry.space_group_name_H-M   'P 1'
#
loop_
_entity.id
_entity.type
_entity.pdbx_description
1 polymer ?
#
loop_
_entity_poly.entity_id
_entity_poly.type
_entity_poly.pdbx_seq_one_letter_code
_entity_poly.pdbx_strand_id
1 'polypeptide(L)'
;GVIEGIEVWSIFEDLHGNIWFPAENHGVYRYDGKAFTNFDQKDGLNTNGIQCFYEDREGRFWLGGWGGLFRFDGNSFYSVTREGPWE
;
A
#
# COMPACT_ATOMS: atom_id res chain seq x y z
N GLY A 1 -4.73 -17.57 -5.06
CA GLY A 1 -3.58 -16.83 -5.58
C GLY A 1 -3.87 -16.39 -7.01
N VAL A 2 -4.83 -15.49 -7.16
CA VAL A 2 -5.06 -14.78 -8.42
C VAL A 2 -4.81 -13.32 -8.08
N ILE A 3 -3.87 -12.72 -8.79
CA ILE A 3 -3.67 -11.27 -8.80
C ILE A 3 -4.60 -10.75 -9.89
N GLU A 4 -5.35 -9.70 -9.57
CA GLU A 4 -6.21 -9.00 -10.52
C GLU A 4 -5.59 -7.62 -10.83
N GLY A 5 -5.95 -7.07 -11.98
CA GLY A 5 -5.35 -5.86 -12.54
C GLY A 5 -4.27 -6.16 -13.57
N ILE A 6 -4.11 -5.23 -14.51
CA ILE A 6 -3.22 -5.38 -15.67
C ILE A 6 -2.05 -4.38 -15.67
N GLU A 7 -2.04 -3.44 -14.72
CA GLU A 7 -1.06 -2.37 -14.64
C GLU A 7 -0.50 -2.24 -13.21
N VAL A 8 0.84 -2.23 -13.14
CA VAL A 8 1.64 -2.14 -11.91
C VAL A 8 2.61 -0.98 -12.07
N TRP A 9 2.47 0.05 -11.23
CA TRP A 9 3.27 1.27 -11.30
C TRP A 9 4.63 1.15 -10.61
N SER A 10 4.70 0.36 -9.53
CA SER A 10 5.92 0.17 -8.75
C SER A 10 5.90 -1.17 -8.01
N ILE A 11 7.08 -1.63 -7.63
CA ILE A 11 7.29 -2.79 -6.78
C ILE A 11 8.22 -2.34 -5.65
N PHE A 12 7.92 -2.75 -4.42
CA PHE A 12 8.66 -2.39 -3.23
C PHE A 12 8.84 -3.60 -2.32
N GLU A 13 10.03 -3.78 -1.76
CA GLU A 13 10.28 -4.78 -0.71
C GLU A 13 10.35 -4.06 0.63
N ASP A 14 9.52 -4.48 1.58
CA ASP A 14 9.53 -3.93 2.94
C ASP A 14 10.66 -4.51 3.81
N LEU A 15 10.89 -3.95 4.99
CA LEU A 15 11.93 -4.38 5.93
C LEU A 15 11.74 -5.81 6.46
N HIS A 16 10.57 -6.41 6.25
CA HIS A 16 10.26 -7.79 6.61
C HIS A 16 10.41 -8.77 5.42
N GLY A 17 10.81 -8.27 4.24
CA GLY A 17 10.98 -9.06 3.02
C GLY A 17 9.66 -9.35 2.28
N ASN A 18 8.57 -8.65 2.60
CA ASN A 18 7.34 -8.76 1.81
C ASN A 18 7.45 -7.90 0.55
N ILE A 19 6.89 -8.40 -0.56
CA ILE A 19 6.82 -7.67 -1.82
C ILE A 19 5.46 -7.00 -1.94
N TRP A 20 5.48 -5.69 -2.13
CA TRP A 20 4.31 -4.83 -2.30
C TRP A 20 4.25 -4.27 -3.71
N PHE A 21 3.06 -4.26 -4.29
CA PHE A 21 2.82 -3.63 -5.59
C PHE A 21 1.36 -3.19 -5.74
N PRO A 22 1.08 -2.06 -6.39
CA PRO A 22 -0.27 -1.62 -6.67
C PRO A 22 -0.77 -2.30 -7.93
N ALA A 23 -2.06 -2.61 -7.95
CA ALA A 23 -2.79 -3.01 -9.14
C ALA A 23 -3.84 -1.93 -9.40
N GLU A 24 -3.70 -1.20 -10.51
CA GLU A 24 -4.57 -0.07 -10.80
C GLU A 24 -6.05 -0.50 -10.78
N ASN A 25 -6.90 0.22 -10.05
CA ASN A 25 -8.32 -0.12 -9.80
C ASN A 25 -8.60 -1.42 -9.03
N HIS A 26 -7.57 -2.15 -8.58
CA HIS A 26 -7.69 -3.40 -7.82
C HIS A 26 -7.00 -3.36 -6.45
N GLY A 27 -6.43 -2.22 -6.05
CA GLY A 27 -5.85 -2.01 -4.73
C GLY A 27 -4.34 -2.25 -4.67
N VAL A 28 -3.85 -2.71 -3.53
CA VAL A 28 -2.43 -2.99 -3.29
C VAL A 28 -2.28 -4.45 -2.87
N TYR A 29 -1.39 -5.17 -3.52
CA TYR A 29 -1.04 -6.54 -3.17
C TYR A 29 0.22 -6.58 -2.31
N ARG A 30 0.21 -7.47 -1.32
CA ARG A 30 1.38 -7.92 -0.56
C ARG A 30 1.62 -9.40 -0.79
N TYR A 31 2.86 -9.78 -1.08
CA TYR A 31 3.33 -11.17 -1.11
C TYR A 31 4.31 -11.41 0.03
N ASP A 32 4.01 -12.38 0.89
CA ASP A 32 4.81 -12.72 2.09
C ASP A 32 5.79 -13.89 1.86
N GLY A 33 6.05 -14.23 0.60
CA GLY A 33 6.81 -15.43 0.23
C GLY A 33 5.98 -16.72 0.17
N LYS A 34 4.70 -16.69 0.55
CA LYS A 34 3.80 -17.85 0.52
C LYS A 34 2.47 -17.54 -0.15
N ALA A 35 1.86 -16.41 0.18
CA ALA A 35 0.52 -16.03 -0.24
C ALA A 35 0.44 -14.54 -0.61
N PHE A 36 -0.51 -14.24 -1.50
CA PHE A 36 -0.88 -12.87 -1.83
C PHE A 36 -2.05 -12.43 -0.95
N THR A 37 -1.93 -11.25 -0.37
CA THR A 37 -3.01 -10.51 0.30
C THR A 37 -3.32 -9.27 -0.53
N ASN A 38 -4.59 -9.00 -0.79
CA ASN A 38 -5.03 -7.77 -1.46
C ASN A 38 -5.66 -6.84 -0.44
N PHE A 39 -5.29 -5.56 -0.52
CA PHE A 39 -5.86 -4.49 0.25
C PHE A 39 -6.55 -3.49 -0.66
N ASP A 40 -7.81 -3.18 -0.37
CA ASP A 40 -8.64 -2.31 -1.20
C ASP A 40 -9.42 -1.29 -0.33
N GLN A 41 -10.47 -0.71 -0.90
CA GLN A 41 -11.33 0.26 -0.21
C GLN A 41 -11.89 -0.25 1.13
N LYS A 42 -12.22 -1.55 1.28
CA LYS A 42 -12.68 -2.11 2.56
C LYS A 42 -11.59 -2.08 3.64
N ASP A 43 -10.34 -1.97 3.24
CA ASP A 43 -9.17 -1.89 4.14
C ASP A 43 -8.72 -0.44 4.35
N GLY A 44 -9.53 0.55 3.93
CA GLY A 44 -9.27 1.99 4.11
C GLY A 44 -8.45 2.63 2.99
N LEU A 45 -8.09 1.89 1.94
CA LEU A 45 -7.38 2.43 0.79
C LEU A 45 -8.37 3.21 -0.11
N ASN A 46 -8.61 4.47 0.24
CA ASN A 46 -9.53 5.36 -0.47
C ASN A 46 -8.90 5.96 -1.74
N THR A 47 -8.29 5.11 -2.56
CA THR A 47 -7.71 5.47 -3.86
C THR A 47 -7.58 4.24 -4.74
N ASN A 48 -7.60 4.46 -6.05
CA ASN A 48 -7.42 3.44 -7.07
C ASN A 48 -6.06 3.50 -7.77
N GLY A 49 -5.19 4.44 -7.37
CA GLY A 49 -3.95 4.76 -8.08
C GLY A 49 -2.78 5.02 -7.15
N ILE A 50 -2.31 3.98 -6.46
CA ILE A 50 -1.03 4.04 -5.75
C ILE A 50 0.12 3.96 -6.77
N GLN A 51 1.10 4.84 -6.60
CA GLN A 51 2.21 5.02 -7.54
C GLN A 51 3.57 4.76 -6.89
N CYS A 52 3.72 5.01 -5.58
CA CYS A 52 4.97 4.79 -4.88
C CYS A 52 4.77 4.32 -3.44
N PHE A 53 5.82 3.70 -2.91
CA PHE A 53 5.91 3.17 -1.56
C PHE A 53 7.18 3.68 -0.90
N TYR A 54 7.15 3.83 0.41
CA TYR A 54 8.31 4.18 1.21
C TYR A 54 8.15 3.64 2.62
N GLU A 55 9.17 2.99 3.15
CA GLU A 55 9.25 2.64 4.57
C GLU A 55 10.34 3.48 5.22
N ASP A 56 9.98 4.18 6.29
CA ASP A 56 10.94 5.03 6.98
C ASP A 56 11.75 4.29 8.05
N ARG A 57 12.65 5.02 8.70
CA ARG A 57 13.56 4.44 9.71
C ARG A 57 12.87 3.99 11.00
N GLU A 58 11.64 4.42 11.23
CA GLU A 58 10.82 4.01 12.37
C GLU A 58 9.92 2.82 12.00
N GLY A 59 10.02 2.29 10.77
CA GLY A 59 9.22 1.19 10.27
C GLY A 59 7.80 1.60 9.86
N ARG A 60 7.53 2.90 9.69
CA ARG A 60 6.22 3.35 9.20
C ARG A 60 6.18 3.18 7.69
N PHE A 61 5.07 2.59 7.23
CA PHE A 61 4.89 2.27 5.83
C PHE A 61 3.94 3.26 5.14
N TRP A 62 4.48 3.95 4.14
CA TRP A 62 3.87 5.07 3.44
C TRP A 62 3.60 4.72 1.97
N LEU A 63 2.48 5.21 1.47
CA LEU A 63 2.05 5.00 0.10
C LEU A 63 1.63 6.34 -0.50
N GLY A 64 2.20 6.69 -1.65
CA GLY A 64 1.87 7.88 -2.40
C GLY A 64 1.07 7.54 -3.65
N GLY A 65 0.01 8.29 -3.91
CA GLY A 65 -0.83 8.07 -5.08
C GLY A 65 -1.87 9.15 -5.28
N TRP A 66 -2.87 8.82 -6.08
CA TRP A 66 -4.02 9.69 -6.30
C TRP A 66 -4.77 9.88 -4.97
N GLY A 67 -5.15 11.11 -4.66
CA GLY A 67 -5.75 11.45 -3.36
C GLY A 67 -4.76 11.79 -2.25
N GLY A 68 -3.44 11.63 -2.49
CA GLY A 68 -2.39 12.15 -1.61
C GLY A 68 -1.52 11.06 -0.99
N LEU A 69 -1.28 11.19 0.32
CA LEU A 69 -0.41 10.30 1.10
C LEU A 69 -1.26 9.40 2.00
N PHE A 70 -0.88 8.13 2.10
CA PHE A 70 -1.53 7.13 2.92
C PHE A 70 -0.48 6.45 3.82
N ARG A 71 -0.88 6.02 5.01
CA ARG A 71 -0.05 5.21 5.90
C ARG A 71 -0.77 3.91 6.23
N PHE A 72 0.01 2.84 6.31
CA PHE A 72 -0.45 1.50 6.68
C PHE A 72 -0.01 1.18 8.11
N ASP A 73 -0.95 0.74 8.97
CA ASP A 73 -0.67 0.41 10.38
C ASP A 73 -0.39 -1.08 10.63
N GLY A 74 -0.31 -1.88 9.57
CA GLY A 74 -0.20 -3.34 9.65
C GLY A 74 -1.51 -4.08 9.35
N ASN A 75 -2.65 -3.37 9.41
CA ASN A 75 -3.97 -3.93 9.11
C ASN A 75 -4.77 -3.10 8.10
N SER A 76 -4.72 -1.77 8.18
CA SER A 76 -5.54 -0.87 7.37
C SER A 76 -4.78 0.38 6.93
N PHE A 77 -5.32 1.03 5.91
CA PHE A 77 -4.82 2.30 5.37
C PHE A 77 -5.65 3.47 5.88
N TYR A 78 -5.01 4.61 6.05
CA TYR A 78 -5.70 5.89 6.24
C TYR A 78 -4.96 7.00 5.52
N SER A 79 -5.74 7.98 5.07
CA SER A 79 -5.23 9.19 4.44
C SER A 79 -4.52 10.05 5.48
N VAL A 80 -3.29 10.44 5.17
CA VAL A 80 -2.49 11.36 5.96
C VAL A 80 -2.87 12.77 5.50
N THR A 81 -3.33 13.58 6.44
CA THR A 81 -3.73 14.96 6.16
C THR A 81 -2.77 15.92 6.85
N ARG A 82 -3.02 17.24 6.72
CA ARG A 82 -2.27 18.25 7.47
C ARG A 82 -2.39 18.08 8.99
N GLU A 83 -3.45 17.41 9.45
CA GLU A 83 -3.73 17.13 10.86
C GLU A 83 -3.09 15.81 11.33
N GLY A 84 -2.34 15.13 10.44
CA GLY A 84 -1.72 13.84 10.71
C GLY A 84 -2.61 12.65 10.31
N PRO A 85 -2.41 11.48 10.95
CA PRO A 85 -1.52 11.23 12.08
C PRO A 85 -0.04 11.17 11.65
N TRP A 86 0.83 11.87 12.38
CA TRP A 86 2.29 11.90 12.17
C TRP A 86 3.05 10.90 13.04
N GLU A 87 2.40 10.41 14.10
CA GLU A 87 2.92 9.41 15.04
C GLU A 87 2.73 8.01 14.49
#